data_AF-A0A839UXV4-F1
#
_entry.id   AF-A0A839UXV4-F1
#
_cell.length_a   1.000
_cell.length_b   1.000
_cell.length_c   1.000
_cell.angle_alpha   90.00
_cell.angle_beta   90.00
_cell.angle_gamma   90.00
#
_symmetry.space_group_name_H-M   'P 1'
#
loop_
_entity.id
_entity.type
_entity.pdbx_description
1 polymer ?
#
loop_
_entity_poly.entity_id
_entity_poly.type
_entity_poly.pdbx_seq_one_letter_code
_entity_poly.pdbx_strand_id
1 'polypeptide(L)' 'MKKVAYMLLGAIIGGAFCVSFAWLIGHFFGPLFNSEEESTRNFKVFLMAFGVSLIAGGIAGNRLAAAKKSSL' A
#
# COMPACT_ATOMS: atom_id res chain seq x y z
N MET A 1 -12.82 -13.23 -14.18
CA MET A 1 -12.20 -11.90 -14.40
C MET A 1 -12.54 -10.87 -13.32
N LYS A 2 -13.80 -10.72 -12.89
CA LYS A 2 -14.18 -9.69 -11.88
C LYS A 2 -13.39 -9.77 -10.57
N LYS A 3 -13.13 -10.96 -10.02
CA LYS A 3 -12.34 -11.13 -8.78
C LYS A 3 -10.92 -10.58 -8.88
N VAL A 4 -10.22 -10.90 -9.97
CA VAL A 4 -8.86 -10.41 -10.23
C VAL A 4 -8.85 -8.89 -10.34
N ALA A 5 -9.85 -8.28 -10.97
CA ALA A 5 -9.97 -6.83 -11.02
C ALA A 5 -10.13 -6.19 -9.63
N TYR A 6 -10.93 -6.76 -8.73
CA TYR A 6 -11.06 -6.26 -7.36
C TYR A 6 -9.76 -6.44 -6.55
N MET A 7 -9.03 -7.54 -6.73
CA MET A 7 -7.72 -7.73 -6.11
C MET A 7 -6.71 -6.68 -6.58
N LEU A 8 -6.61 -6.45 -7.89
CA LEU A 8 -5.71 -5.46 -8.46
C LEU A 8 -6.08 -4.04 -8.00
N LEU A 9 -7.38 -3.70 -8.01
CA LEU A 9 -7.85 -2.41 -7.51
C LEU A 9 -7.53 -2.23 -6.02
N GLY A 10 -7.75 -3.27 -5.21
CA GLY A 10 -7.40 -3.26 -3.80
C GLY A 10 -5.90 -3.07 -3.57
N ALA A 11 -5.05 -3.75 -4.33
CA ALA A 11 -3.59 -3.59 -4.27
C ALA A 11 -3.17 -2.16 -4.65
N ILE A 12 -3.72 -1.59 -5.73
CA ILE A 12 -3.45 -0.21 -6.15
C ILE A 12 -3.83 0.77 -5.04
N ILE A 13 -4.99 0.61 -4.42
CA ILE A 13 -5.44 1.46 -3.31
C ILE A 13 -4.51 1.31 -2.10
N GLY A 14 -4.12 0.09 -1.75
CA GLY A 14 -3.18 -0.17 -0.65
C GLY A 14 -1.82 0.50 -0.88
N GLY A 15 -1.27 0.36 -2.09
CA GLY A 15 -0.03 1.02 -2.48
C GLY A 15 -0.13 2.54 -2.46
N ALA A 16 -1.20 3.11 -3.02
CA ALA A 16 -1.45 4.55 -3.02
C ALA A 16 -1.57 5.11 -1.59
N PHE A 17 -2.21 4.37 -0.69
CA PHE A 17 -2.29 4.72 0.73
C PHE A 17 -0.90 4.75 1.37
N CYS A 18 -0.06 3.73 1.14
CA CYS A 18 1.30 3.68 1.68
C CYS A 18 2.16 4.85 1.19
N VAL A 19 2.11 5.18 -0.11
CA VAL A 19 2.84 6.32 -0.68
C VAL A 19 2.37 7.64 -0.07
N SER A 20 1.05 7.83 0.03
CA SER A 20 0.46 9.03 0.62
C SER A 20 0.87 9.19 2.09
N PHE A 21 0.88 8.09 2.84
CA PHE A 21 1.29 8.09 4.24
C PHE A 21 2.78 8.43 4.41
N ALA A 22 3.66 7.85 3.59
CA ALA A 22 5.09 8.20 3.59
C ALA A 22 5.32 9.69 3.26
N TRP A 23 4.56 10.24 2.30
CA TRP A 23 4.60 11.66 1.98
C TRP A 23 4.14 12.54 3.15
N LEU A 24 3.04 12.17 3.82
CA LEU A 24 2.53 12.90 5.00
C LEU A 24 3.55 12.91 6.14
N ILE A 25 4.22 11.78 6.40
CA ILE A 25 5.30 11.73 7.39
C ILE A 25 6.40 12.71 7.01
N GLY A 26 6.85 12.69 5.76
CA GLY A 26 7.87 13.63 5.26
C GLY A 26 7.46 15.10 5.39
N HIS A 27 6.17 15.40 5.20
CA HIS A 27 5.64 16.74 5.31
C HIS A 27 5.57 17.25 6.76
N PHE A 28 5.17 16.42 7.72
CA PHE A 28 4.95 16.84 9.11
C PHE A 28 6.18 16.67 10.02
N PHE A 29 7.05 15.69 9.75
CA PHE A 29 8.17 15.34 10.62
C PHE A 29 9.55 15.66 10.01
N GLY A 30 9.56 16.25 8.81
CA GLY A 30 10.77 16.56 8.06
C GLY A 30 11.19 15.46 7.08
N PRO A 31 12.23 15.70 6.27
CA PRO A 31 12.57 14.82 5.16
C PRO A 31 13.01 13.44 5.66
N LEU A 32 12.34 12.39 5.18
CA LEU A 32 12.68 11.00 5.48
C LEU A 32 14.04 10.56 4.89
N PHE A 33 14.67 11.38 4.06
CA PHE A 33 15.84 11.02 3.25
C PHE A 33 16.90 12.13 3.35
N ASN A 34 17.42 12.41 4.56
CA ASN A 34 18.34 13.53 4.82
C ASN A 34 19.83 13.19 4.61
N SER A 35 20.26 11.98 4.98
CA SER A 35 21.61 11.47 4.69
C SER A 35 21.57 10.24 3.79
N GLU A 36 22.69 9.87 3.16
CA GLU A 36 22.76 8.68 2.29
C GLU A 36 22.44 7.39 3.06
N GLU A 37 22.95 7.26 4.29
CA GLU A 37 22.69 6.13 5.18
C GLU A 37 21.22 6.07 5.62
N GLU A 38 20.65 7.21 6.02
CA GLU A 38 19.22 7.29 6.38
C GLU A 38 18.33 6.98 5.18
N SER A 39 18.71 7.47 4.01
CA SER A 39 17.95 7.27 2.78
C SER A 39 17.88 5.80 2.41
N THR A 40 19.01 5.09 2.46
CA THR A 40 19.08 3.67 2.16
C THR A 40 18.25 2.84 3.15
N ARG A 41 18.34 3.16 4.45
CA ARG A 41 17.57 2.48 5.49
C ARG A 41 16.07 2.73 5.33
N ASN A 42 15.66 3.98 5.18
CA ASN A 42 14.26 4.36 5.10
C ASN A 42 13.62 3.90 3.78
N PHE A 43 14.38 3.85 2.69
CA PHE A 43 13.92 3.27 1.43
C PHE A 43 13.65 1.77 1.55
N LYS A 44 14.53 1.00 2.21
CA LYS A 44 14.29 -0.43 2.49
C LYS A 44 13.04 -0.63 3.33
N VAL A 45 12.85 0.17 4.38
CA VAL A 45 11.65 0.12 5.22
C VAL A 45 10.40 0.47 4.42
N PHE A 46 10.45 1.53 3.60
CA PHE A 46 9.37 1.92 2.70
C PHE A 46 9.03 0.80 1.72
N LEU A 47 10.02 0.16 1.10
CA LEU A 47 9.80 -0.92 0.12
C LEU A 47 9.12 -2.14 0.76
N MET A 48 9.52 -2.51 1.99
CA MET A 48 8.86 -3.56 2.75
C MET A 48 7.42 -3.18 3.11
N ALA A 49 7.20 -1.97 3.62
CA ALA A 49 5.88 -1.46 3.96
C ALA A 49 4.96 -1.39 2.73
N PHE A 50 5.51 -0.95 1.60
CA PHE A 50 4.79 -0.90 0.33
C PHE A 50 4.37 -2.30 -0.13
N GLY A 51 5.29 -3.27 -0.11
CA GLY A 51 4.96 -4.67 -0.44
C GLY A 51 3.84 -5.24 0.45
N VAL A 52 3.92 -5.00 1.77
CA VAL A 52 2.87 -5.42 2.71
C VAL A 52 1.54 -4.70 2.41
N SER A 53 1.58 -3.41 2.08
CA SER A 53 0.37 -2.65 1.75
C SER A 53 -0.32 -3.14 0.47
N LEU A 54 0.44 -3.54 -0.55
CA LEU A 54 -0.10 -4.13 -1.78
C LEU A 54 -0.79 -5.47 -1.49
N ILE A 55 -0.15 -6.33 -0.68
CA ILE A 55 -0.71 -7.62 -0.29
C ILE A 55 -1.99 -7.43 0.53
N ALA A 56 -1.94 -6.56 1.55
CA ALA A 56 -3.09 -6.24 2.38
C ALA A 56 -4.26 -5.67 1.56
N GLY A 57 -3.97 -4.74 0.64
CA GLY A 57 -4.92 -4.18 -0.30
C GLY A 57 -5.53 -5.24 -1.21
N GLY A 58 -4.71 -6.15 -1.77
CA GLY A 58 -5.18 -7.25 -2.60
C GLY A 58 -6.09 -8.23 -1.84
N ILE A 59 -5.75 -8.56 -0.59
CA ILE A 59 -6.58 -9.39 0.30
C ILE A 59 -7.92 -8.69 0.58
N ALA A 60 -7.90 -7.39 0.91
CA ALA A 60 -9.11 -6.61 1.13
C ALA A 60 -10.00 -6.58 -0.12
N GLY A 61 -9.42 -6.36 -1.30
CA GLY A 61 -10.11 -6.42 -2.59
C GLY A 61 -10.75 -7.79 -2.86
N ASN A 62 -10.04 -8.88 -2.54
CA ASN A 62 -10.61 -10.24 -2.64
C ASN A 62 -11.80 -10.45 -1.69
N ARG A 63 -11.70 -9.98 -0.45
CA ARG A 63 -12.80 -10.08 0.54
C ARG A 63 -14.03 -9.31 0.08
N LEU A 64 -13.85 -8.12 -0.48
CA LEU A 64 -14.92 -7.34 -1.12
C LEU A 64 -15.58 -8.09 -2.28
N ALA A 65 -14.78 -8.70 -3.15
CA ALA A 65 -15.31 -9.51 -4.25
C ALA A 65 -16.10 -10.73 -3.77
N ALA A 66 -15.68 -11.35 -2.66
CA ALA A 66 -16.37 -12.48 -2.05
C ALA A 66 -17.70 -12.03 -1.40
N ALA A 67 -17.69 -10.93 -0.65
CA ALA A 67 -18.89 -10.36 -0.01
C ALA A 67 -19.97 -10.04 -1.06
N LYS A 68 -19.58 -9.43 -2.19
CA LYS A 68 -20.49 -9.08 -3.29
C LYS A 68 -21.10 -10.29 -4.01
N LYS A 69 -20.45 -11.46 -3.93
CA LYS A 69 -20.99 -12.72 -4.48
C LYS A 69 -22.06 -13.33 -3.57
N SER A 70 -21.97 -13.10 -2.25
CA SER A 70 -22.92 -13.67 -1.27
C SER A 70 -24.25 -12.92 -1.18
N SER A 71 -24.35 -11.75 -1.79
CA SER A 71 -25.54 -10.88 -1.80
C SER A 71 -26.40 -11.00 -3.07
N LEU A 72 -26.08 -11.96 -3.95
CA LEU A 72 -26.76 -12.27 -5.21
C LEU A 72 -27.27 -13.71 -5.14
#